data_AF-A0A067EGI7-F1
#
_entry.id   AF-A0A067EGI7-F1
#
_cell.length_a   1.000
_cell.length_b   1.000
_cell.length_c   1.000
_cell.angle_alpha   90.00
_cell.angle_beta   90.00
_cell.angle_gamma   90.00
#
_symmetry.space_group_name_H-M   'P 1'
#
loop_
_entity.id
_entity.type
_entity.pdbx_description
1 polymer ?
#
loop_
_entity_poly.entity_id
_entity_poly.type
_entity_poly.pdbx_seq_one_letter_code
_entity_poly.pdbx_strand_id
1 'polypeptide(L)'
;MRRLAEHSGIPGHIYPLALLCHDIMPPPPQVEREVGEKRVISFHGAGLSVAPEISFADIITASKNPEEAKEVYTQAFYNSVTEQYNVLKSAIHGQQGLKASIPSVSLSQPWGD
;
A
#
# COMPACT_ATOMS: atom_id res chain seq x y z
N MET A 1 8.54 12.83 -3.30
CA MET A 1 7.56 13.20 -2.25
C MET A 1 8.21 13.64 -0.96
N ARG A 2 9.01 12.80 -0.25
CA ARG A 2 9.66 13.19 1.02
C ARG A 2 10.36 14.56 0.99
N ARG A 3 11.28 14.78 0.04
CA ARG A 3 11.97 16.08 -0.08
C ARG A 3 11.00 17.25 -0.25
N LEU A 4 9.92 17.07 -1.01
CA LEU A 4 8.91 18.12 -1.17
C LEU A 4 8.18 18.42 0.14
N ALA A 5 7.82 17.38 0.90
CA ALA A 5 7.20 17.54 2.22
C ALA A 5 8.11 18.31 3.18
N GLU A 6 9.41 18.00 3.21
CA GLU A 6 10.38 18.69 4.07
C GLU A 6 10.61 20.16 3.70
N HIS A 7 10.59 20.49 2.41
CA HIS A 7 10.81 21.85 1.92
C HIS A 7 9.50 22.66 1.79
N SER A 8 8.37 22.12 2.22
CA SER A 8 7.06 22.77 2.13
C SER A 8 6.82 23.85 3.20
N GLY A 9 7.70 23.93 4.21
CA GLY A 9 7.55 24.86 5.34
C GLY A 9 6.48 24.43 6.37
N ILE A 10 5.81 23.30 6.15
CA ILE A 10 4.85 22.68 7.10
C ILE A 10 5.26 21.23 7.40
N PRO A 11 4.95 20.69 8.59
CA PRO A 11 5.18 19.28 8.89
C PRO A 11 4.42 18.38 7.92
N GLY A 12 5.10 17.41 7.30
CA GLY A 12 4.52 16.46 6.37
C GLY A 12 4.81 15.03 6.80
N HIS A 13 3.80 14.17 6.66
CA HIS A 13 3.86 12.76 7.07
C HIS A 13 3.64 11.85 5.86
N ILE A 14 4.35 10.73 5.81
CA ILE A 14 4.19 9.74 4.74
C ILE A 14 3.83 8.39 5.36
N TYR A 15 2.70 7.83 4.95
CA TYR A 15 2.19 6.56 5.48
C TYR A 15 2.18 5.48 4.41
N PRO A 16 2.61 4.24 4.72
CA PRO A 16 2.46 3.11 3.83
C PRO A 16 0.99 2.68 3.75
N LEU A 17 0.42 2.74 2.55
CA LEU A 17 -0.98 2.42 2.28
C LEU A 17 -1.06 1.29 1.25
N ALA A 18 -1.87 0.28 1.55
CA ALA A 18 -2.16 -0.84 0.66
C ALA A 18 -3.63 -0.81 0.20
N LEU A 19 -3.85 -0.98 -1.10
CA LEU A 19 -5.17 -1.03 -1.72
C LEU A 19 -5.29 -2.29 -2.58
N LEU A 20 -6.27 -3.15 -2.27
CA LEU A 20 -6.62 -4.33 -3.06
C LEU A 20 -7.99 -4.11 -3.68
N CYS A 21 -8.04 -3.80 -4.98
CA CYS A 21 -9.29 -3.56 -5.70
C CYS A 21 -9.22 -3.89 -7.20
N HIS A 22 -8.16 -4.56 -7.66
CA HIS A 22 -7.95 -4.76 -9.11
C HIS A 22 -9.05 -5.61 -9.76
N ASP A 23 -9.73 -6.50 -9.03
CA ASP A 23 -10.80 -7.32 -9.61
C ASP A 23 -12.01 -6.49 -10.05
N ILE A 24 -12.27 -5.34 -9.39
CA ILE A 24 -13.38 -4.44 -9.73
C ILE A 24 -13.19 -3.85 -11.12
N MET A 25 -11.96 -3.45 -11.44
CA MET A 25 -11.61 -2.86 -12.74
C MET A 25 -10.12 -3.13 -13.02
N PRO A 26 -9.79 -4.32 -13.54
CA PRO A 26 -8.40 -4.70 -13.72
C PRO A 26 -7.74 -3.86 -14.81
N PRO A 27 -6.42 -3.63 -14.72
CA PRO A 27 -5.68 -3.05 -15.82
C PRO A 27 -5.79 -3.97 -17.05
N PRO A 28 -5.83 -3.41 -18.27
CA PRO A 28 -5.81 -4.21 -19.49
C PRO A 28 -4.56 -5.11 -19.54
N PRO A 29 -4.70 -6.38 -19.95
CA PRO A 29 -3.58 -7.31 -20.02
C PRO A 29 -2.60 -6.99 -21.15
N GLN A 30 -3.07 -6.32 -22.21
CA GLN A 30 -2.28 -5.86 -23.35
C GLN A 30 -2.70 -4.45 -23.73
N VAL A 31 -1.73 -3.59 -24.05
CA VAL A 31 -1.95 -2.21 -24.48
C VAL A 31 -2.10 -2.18 -26.00
N GLU A 32 -3.32 -2.24 -26.51
CA GLU A 32 -3.61 -2.08 -27.93
C GLU A 32 -3.99 -0.61 -28.23
N ARG A 33 -3.02 0.18 -28.70
CA ARG A 33 -3.18 1.62 -28.96
C ARG A 33 -4.20 1.95 -30.06
N GLU A 34 -4.42 1.03 -31.00
CA GLU A 34 -5.20 1.31 -32.22
C GLU A 34 -6.70 1.06 -32.07
N VAL A 35 -7.11 0.12 -31.20
CA VAL A 35 -8.52 -0.31 -31.08
C VAL A 35 -9.18 0.24 -29.80
N GLY A 36 -8.37 0.71 -28.84
CA GLY A 36 -8.82 1.12 -27.52
C GLY A 36 -9.00 -0.08 -26.58
N GLU A 37 -8.71 0.13 -25.29
CA GLU A 37 -8.68 -0.95 -24.31
C GLU A 37 -10.08 -1.29 -23.80
N LYS A 38 -10.50 -2.55 -23.95
CA LYS A 38 -11.76 -3.05 -23.36
C LYS A 38 -11.66 -3.03 -21.83
N ARG A 39 -12.49 -2.20 -21.18
CA ARG A 39 -12.62 -2.19 -19.72
C ARG A 39 -13.59 -3.28 -19.27
N VAL A 40 -13.13 -4.12 -18.36
CA VAL A 40 -13.96 -5.08 -17.64
C VAL A 40 -14.28 -4.49 -16.27
N ILE A 41 -15.55 -4.55 -15.88
CA ILE A 41 -16.01 -4.12 -14.56
C ILE A 41 -16.67 -5.32 -13.88
N SER A 42 -16.34 -5.57 -12.62
CA SER A 42 -16.92 -6.68 -11.84
C SER A 42 -17.33 -6.25 -10.43
N PHE A 43 -18.25 -7.00 -9.84
CA PHE A 43 -18.58 -6.87 -8.42
C PHE A 43 -17.65 -7.77 -7.61
N HIS A 44 -16.79 -7.16 -6.77
CA HIS A 44 -15.83 -7.88 -5.96
C HIS A 44 -15.53 -7.12 -4.65
N GLY A 45 -15.10 -7.84 -3.61
CA GLY A 45 -14.62 -7.23 -2.37
C GLY A 45 -13.36 -6.40 -2.61
N ALA A 46 -13.23 -5.29 -1.88
CA ALA A 46 -12.05 -4.43 -1.87
C ALA A 46 -11.48 -4.31 -0.45
N GLY A 47 -10.18 -4.07 -0.37
CA GLY A 47 -9.46 -3.91 0.89
C GLY A 47 -8.62 -2.63 0.89
N LEU A 48 -8.62 -1.92 2.01
CA LEU A 48 -7.79 -0.75 2.25
C LEU A 48 -7.12 -0.92 3.62
N SER A 49 -5.82 -0.67 3.69
CA SER A 49 -5.06 -0.70 4.94
C SER A 49 -4.03 0.43 4.94
N VAL A 50 -3.79 0.98 6.12
CA VAL A 50 -2.71 1.93 6.39
C VAL A 50 -1.95 1.47 7.63
N ALA A 51 -0.62 1.56 7.60
CA ALA A 51 0.22 1.28 8.76
C ALA A 51 0.93 2.57 9.23
N PRO A 52 1.55 2.55 10.43
CA PRO A 52 2.25 3.71 10.97
C PRO A 52 3.32 4.28 10.03
N GLU A 53 3.64 5.56 10.23
CA GLU A 53 4.73 6.24 9.52
C GLU A 53 6.08 5.56 9.81
N ILE A 54 6.94 5.52 8.79
CA ILE A 54 8.32 5.04 8.91
C ILE A 54 9.24 6.25 9.03
N SER A 55 10.00 6.31 10.12
CA SER A 55 10.93 7.40 10.42
C SER A 55 12.12 7.41 9.46
N PHE A 56 12.20 8.43 8.58
CA PHE A 56 13.39 8.64 7.76
C PHE A 56 14.60 9.05 8.60
N ALA A 57 14.37 9.75 9.72
CA ALA A 57 15.43 10.19 10.64
C ALA A 57 16.20 9.00 11.22
N ASP A 58 15.50 7.96 11.66
CA ASP A 58 16.14 6.76 12.22
C ASP A 58 16.93 6.01 11.15
N ILE A 59 16.41 5.96 9.93
CA ILE A 59 17.06 5.28 8.80
C ILE A 59 18.31 6.02 8.34
N ILE A 60 18.29 7.35 8.24
CA ILE A 60 19.48 8.11 7.81
C ILE A 60 20.60 8.02 8.85
N THR A 61 20.26 8.00 10.15
CA THR A 61 21.24 7.81 11.23
C THR A 61 21.89 6.42 11.20
N ALA A 62 21.16 5.39 10.77
CA ALA A 62 21.66 4.03 10.66
C ALA A 62 22.38 3.72 9.33
N SER A 63 22.27 4.59 8.33
CA SER A 63 22.82 4.38 6.98
C SER A 63 24.21 4.99 6.81
N LYS A 64 25.06 4.41 5.97
CA LYS A 64 26.42 4.90 5.73
C LYS A 64 26.44 6.14 4.86
N ASN A 65 25.46 6.28 3.97
CA ASN A 65 25.36 7.40 3.04
C ASN A 65 23.89 7.68 2.64
N PRO A 66 23.61 8.84 2.01
CA PRO A 66 22.25 9.22 1.64
C PRO A 66 21.57 8.34 0.59
N GLU A 67 22.33 7.65 -0.27
CA GLU A 67 21.76 6.78 -1.30
C GLU A 67 21.27 5.47 -0.67
N GLU A 68 22.07 4.88 0.23
CA GLU A 68 21.66 3.73 1.04
C GLU A 68 20.41 4.07 1.87
N ALA A 69 20.37 5.24 2.52
CA ALA A 69 19.21 5.66 3.31
C ALA A 69 17.93 5.75 2.45
N LYS A 70 18.04 6.22 1.21
CA LYS A 70 16.93 6.30 0.26
C LYS A 70 16.43 4.91 -0.13
N GLU A 71 17.33 3.97 -0.40
CA GLU A 71 16.98 2.59 -0.75
C GLU A 71 16.32 1.88 0.43
N VAL A 72 16.93 1.95 1.62
CA VAL A 72 16.40 1.35 2.85
C VAL A 72 15.02 1.91 3.19
N TYR A 73 14.83 3.22 3.11
CA TYR A 73 13.54 3.86 3.32
C TYR A 73 12.49 3.38 2.33
N THR A 74 12.83 3.34 1.04
CA THR A 74 11.90 2.88 0.00
C THR A 74 11.53 1.41 0.19
N GLN A 75 12.51 0.57 0.53
CA GLN A 75 12.29 -0.85 0.79
C GLN A 75 11.44 -1.09 2.02
N ALA A 76 11.66 -0.33 3.11
CA ALA A 76 10.84 -0.42 4.33
C ALA A 76 9.37 -0.07 4.03
N PHE A 77 9.13 0.99 3.25
CA PHE A 77 7.78 1.34 2.78
C PHE A 77 7.15 0.23 1.95
N TYR A 78 7.89 -0.29 0.95
CA TYR A 78 7.39 -1.35 0.09
C TYR A 78 7.06 -2.63 0.86
N ASN A 79 7.90 -3.01 1.82
CA ASN A 79 7.67 -4.16 2.68
C ASN A 79 6.41 -4.00 3.52
N SER A 80 6.19 -2.82 4.12
CA SER A 80 4.97 -2.53 4.88
C SER A 80 3.72 -2.59 4.01
N VAL A 81 3.75 -1.99 2.82
CA VAL A 81 2.62 -2.07 1.86
C VAL A 81 2.36 -3.51 1.46
N THR A 82 3.40 -4.32 1.23
CA THR A 82 3.28 -5.72 0.83
C THR A 82 2.71 -6.59 1.94
N GLU A 83 3.15 -6.41 3.19
CA GLU A 83 2.58 -7.09 4.37
C GLU A 83 1.07 -6.81 4.47
N GLN A 84 0.70 -5.53 4.45
CA GLN A 84 -0.70 -5.11 4.51
C GLN A 84 -1.51 -5.69 3.33
N TYR A 85 -0.98 -5.62 2.11
CA TYR A 85 -1.64 -6.17 0.93
C TYR A 85 -1.87 -7.68 1.03
N ASN A 86 -0.91 -8.43 1.59
CA ASN A 86 -1.04 -9.88 1.78
C ASN A 86 -2.11 -10.24 2.83
N VAL A 87 -2.27 -9.43 3.88
CA VAL A 87 -3.37 -9.58 4.84
C VAL A 87 -4.71 -9.34 4.16
N LEU A 88 -4.85 -8.25 3.39
CA LEU A 88 -6.05 -7.95 2.60
C LEU A 88 -6.37 -9.08 1.60
N LYS A 89 -5.35 -9.59 0.92
CA LYS A 89 -5.46 -10.72 -0.02
C LYS A 89 -5.95 -11.98 0.67
N SER A 90 -5.41 -12.28 1.85
CA SER A 90 -5.83 -13.45 2.65
C SER A 90 -7.27 -13.31 3.13
N ALA A 91 -7.70 -12.10 3.52
CA ALA A 91 -9.07 -11.82 3.93
C ALA A 91 -10.06 -12.00 2.77
N ILE A 92 -9.76 -11.44 1.59
CA ILE A 92 -10.69 -11.34 0.46
C ILE A 92 -10.56 -12.56 -0.47
N HIS A 93 -9.39 -12.79 -1.07
CA HIS A 93 -9.16 -13.93 -1.98
C HIS A 93 -9.02 -15.26 -1.23
N GLY A 94 -8.41 -15.21 -0.04
CA GLY A 94 -8.27 -16.37 0.84
C GLY A 94 -9.52 -16.69 1.67
N GLN A 95 -10.58 -15.86 1.58
CA GLN A 95 -11.86 -16.04 2.28
C GLN A 95 -11.75 -16.13 3.81
N GLN A 96 -10.68 -15.58 4.40
CA GLN A 96 -10.47 -15.63 5.85
C GLN A 96 -11.25 -14.52 6.60
N GLY A 97 -11.74 -13.50 5.91
CA GLY A 97 -12.42 -12.35 6.51
C GLY A 97 -11.57 -11.70 7.62
N LEU A 98 -12.20 -11.38 8.76
CA LEU A 98 -11.51 -10.74 9.90
C LEU A 98 -10.41 -11.62 10.53
N LYS A 99 -10.45 -12.95 10.33
CA LYS A 99 -9.45 -13.89 10.87
C LYS A 99 -8.08 -13.76 10.21
N ALA A 100 -7.98 -13.05 9.09
CA ALA A 100 -6.70 -12.74 8.46
C ALA A 100 -5.88 -11.68 9.22
N SER A 101 -6.50 -11.00 10.20
CA SER A 101 -5.83 -9.97 10.99
C SER A 101 -4.58 -10.51 11.69
N ILE A 102 -3.54 -9.69 11.74
CA ILE A 102 -2.28 -9.95 12.43
C ILE A 102 -2.00 -8.79 13.41
N PRO A 103 -1.04 -8.90 14.34
CA PRO A 103 -0.79 -7.84 15.31
C PRO A 103 -0.53 -6.45 14.70
N SER A 104 0.06 -6.37 13.50
CA SER A 104 0.30 -5.11 12.79
C SER A 104 -0.87 -4.63 11.92
N VAL A 105 -1.88 -5.48 11.65
CA VAL A 105 -3.01 -5.18 10.76
C VAL A 105 -4.30 -5.73 11.34
N SER A 106 -5.12 -4.83 11.89
CA SER A 106 -6.45 -5.14 12.42
C SER A 106 -7.53 -4.82 11.40
N LEU A 107 -8.23 -5.84 10.90
CA LEU A 107 -9.29 -5.67 9.92
C LEU A 107 -10.64 -5.39 10.60
N SER A 108 -11.45 -4.57 9.95
CA SER A 108 -12.84 -4.32 10.32
C SER A 108 -13.68 -4.02 9.07
N GLN A 109 -15.01 -4.12 9.19
CA GLN A 109 -15.96 -3.69 8.17
C GLN A 109 -16.89 -2.63 8.79
N PRO A 110 -16.47 -1.36 8.88
CA PRO A 110 -17.17 -0.29 9.61
C PRO A 110 -18.47 0.20 8.93
N TRP A 111 -19.11 -0.68 8.18
CA TRP A 111 -20.39 -0.47 7.48
C TRP A 111 -21.40 -1.59 7.75
N GLY A 112 -21.01 -2.64 8.48
CA GLY A 112 -21.90 -3.73 8.90
C GLY A 112 -21.98 -3.80 10.43
N ASP A 113 -23.22 -3.76 10.94
CA ASP A 113 -23.56 -4.21 12.30
C ASP A 113 -23.51 -5.75 12.38
#